data_AF-A0A353FLU4-F1
#
_entry.id   AF-A0A353FLU4-F1
#
_cell.length_a   1.000
_cell.length_b   1.000
_cell.length_c   1.000
_cell.angle_alpha   90.00
_cell.angle_beta   90.00
_cell.angle_gamma   90.00
#
_symmetry.space_group_name_H-M   'P 1'
#
loop_
_entity.id
_entity.type
_entity.pdbx_description
1 polymer ?
#
loop_
_entity_poly.entity_id
_entity_poly.type
_entity_poly.pdbx_seq_one_letter_code
_entity_poly.pdbx_strand_id
1 'polypeptide(L)'
;MAAGILLSLFSSSVIGDSIMLASERGHPLSMAWLQVQFADDAVTLEYRVQALTVIDIPGLGADLNRDRILSGAEASMIWPELKEALEGALILEFDDLTWAPEFTDFAMDDGGNHLLLRTKRDIPAT
;
A
#
# COMPACT_ATOMS: atom_id res chain seq x y z
N MET A 1 -15.96 2.67 -21.23
CA MET A 1 -16.36 1.92 -20.03
C MET A 1 -15.13 1.19 -19.54
N ALA A 2 -14.45 1.73 -18.52
CA ALA A 2 -13.32 1.04 -17.90
C ALA A 2 -13.89 0.06 -16.86
N ALA A 3 -13.52 -1.21 -16.98
CA ALA A 3 -13.86 -2.23 -16.02
C ALA A 3 -13.03 -1.99 -14.75
N GLY A 4 -13.65 -1.51 -13.68
CA GLY A 4 -13.00 -1.38 -12.39
C GLY A 4 -12.80 -2.76 -11.78
N ILE A 5 -11.54 -3.14 -11.55
CA ILE A 5 -11.21 -4.35 -10.79
C ILE A 5 -11.47 -4.03 -9.32
N LEU A 6 -12.50 -4.64 -8.74
CA LEU A 6 -12.74 -4.61 -7.31
C LEU A 6 -11.72 -5.56 -6.65
N LEU A 7 -10.57 -5.04 -6.25
CA LEU A 7 -9.63 -5.78 -5.40
C LEU A 7 -10.22 -5.86 -3.99
N SER A 8 -10.88 -6.98 -3.70
CA SER A 8 -11.23 -7.35 -2.32
C SER A 8 -9.94 -7.78 -1.63
N LEU A 9 -9.26 -6.81 -1.04
CA LEU A 9 -8.10 -7.06 -0.18
C LEU A 9 -8.61 -7.66 1.13
N PHE A 10 -8.23 -8.90 1.42
CA PHE A 10 -8.31 -9.44 2.79
C PHE A 10 -7.23 -8.74 3.63
N SER A 11 -7.47 -7.46 3.93
CA SER A 11 -6.61 -6.66 4.78
C SER A 11 -6.88 -7.00 6.24
N SER A 12 -5.85 -7.41 6.98
CA SER A 12 -5.88 -7.30 8.43
C SER A 12 -5.66 -5.83 8.78
N SER A 13 -6.73 -5.12 9.14
CA SER A 13 -6.65 -3.72 9.57
C SER A 13 -6.57 -3.66 11.08
N VAL A 14 -5.56 -2.95 11.62
CA VAL A 14 -5.52 -2.61 13.04
C VAL A 14 -5.60 -1.09 13.19
N ILE A 15 -6.62 -0.63 13.91
CA ILE A 15 -6.88 0.77 14.27
C ILE A 15 -6.71 0.85 15.79
N GLY A 16 -5.84 1.73 16.30
CA GLY A 16 -5.66 1.85 17.75
C GLY A 16 -4.95 3.13 18.19
N ASP A 17 -5.44 3.69 19.29
CA ASP A 17 -4.82 4.79 20.04
C ASP A 17 -3.56 4.31 20.75
N SER A 18 -2.40 4.72 20.24
CA SER A 18 -1.13 5.01 20.94
C SER A 18 -0.59 4.11 22.07
N ILE A 19 -1.07 2.86 22.28
CA ILE A 19 -0.49 1.95 23.28
C ILE A 19 -0.33 0.52 22.70
N MET A 20 0.90 0.19 22.31
CA MET A 20 1.40 -1.16 21.98
C MET A 20 0.71 -1.91 20.82
N LEU A 21 1.03 -1.51 19.58
CA LEU A 21 0.91 -2.35 18.38
C LEU A 21 2.22 -3.08 18.02
N ALA A 22 3.08 -3.31 19.01
CA ALA A 22 4.30 -4.09 18.85
C ALA A 22 3.94 -5.58 18.83
N SER A 23 3.62 -6.14 17.67
CA SER A 23 3.99 -7.52 17.24
C SER A 23 2.97 -8.33 16.43
N GLU A 24 1.90 -7.75 15.86
CA GLU A 24 1.34 -8.40 14.67
C GLU A 24 2.29 -8.15 13.50
N ARG A 25 3.37 -8.94 13.45
CA ARG A 25 4.08 -9.19 12.21
C ARG A 25 3.01 -9.72 11.26
N GLY A 26 2.64 -8.92 10.26
CA GLY A 26 1.61 -9.26 9.28
C GLY A 26 1.73 -10.74 8.87
N HIS A 27 0.59 -11.40 8.72
CA HIS A 27 0.56 -12.83 8.46
C HIS A 27 1.45 -13.13 7.22
N PRO A 28 2.35 -14.13 7.27
CA PRO A 28 3.34 -14.35 6.20
C PRO A 28 2.73 -14.71 4.84
N LEU A 29 1.43 -15.03 4.81
CA LEU A 29 0.65 -15.28 3.58
C LEU A 29 -0.28 -14.12 3.20
N SER A 30 -0.26 -12.99 3.92
CA SER A 30 -1.08 -11.83 3.56
C SER A 30 -0.59 -11.26 2.23
N MET A 31 -1.51 -11.09 1.29
CA MET A 31 -1.25 -10.47 -0.02
C MET A 31 -0.92 -8.98 0.11
N ALA A 32 -1.43 -8.34 1.17
CA ALA A 32 -1.11 -6.97 1.53
C ALA A 32 -1.29 -6.73 3.03
N TRP A 33 -0.65 -5.69 3.54
CA TRP A 33 -0.76 -5.23 4.92
C TRP A 33 -0.85 -3.71 4.95
N LEU A 34 -1.80 -3.20 5.72
CA LEU A 34 -2.05 -1.77 5.89
C LEU A 34 -1.91 -1.42 7.36
N GLN A 35 -1.01 -0.49 7.66
CA GLN A 35 -0.89 0.13 8.97
C GLN A 35 -1.26 1.60 8.88
N VAL A 36 -2.13 2.03 9.79
CA VAL A 36 -2.51 3.44 9.96
C VAL A 36 -2.15 3.85 11.39
N GLN A 37 -1.43 4.96 11.54
CA GLN A 37 -1.12 5.53 12.85
C GLN A 37 -1.69 6.94 12.93
N PHE A 38 -2.46 7.17 14.00
CA PHE A 38 -3.04 8.45 14.32
C PHE A 38 -2.19 9.13 15.40
N ALA A 39 -1.87 10.39 15.17
CA ALA A 39 -1.24 11.31 16.10
C ALA A 39 -2.07 12.60 16.15
N ASP A 40 -1.83 13.43 17.18
CA ASP A 40 -2.60 14.65 17.43
C ASP A 40 -2.62 15.63 16.25
N ASP A 41 -1.54 15.65 15.45
CA ASP A 41 -1.34 16.58 14.33
C ASP A 41 -1.26 15.89 12.96
N ALA A 42 -1.38 14.56 12.89
CA ALA A 42 -1.16 13.83 11.67
C ALA A 42 -1.71 12.40 11.66
N VAL A 43 -2.02 11.92 10.46
CA VAL A 43 -2.19 10.50 10.16
C VAL A 43 -1.06 10.04 9.25
N THR A 44 -0.46 8.91 9.59
CA THR A 44 0.52 8.23 8.73
C THR A 44 -0.04 6.89 8.30
N LEU A 45 0.28 6.51 7.06
CA LEU A 45 -0.11 5.25 6.48
C LEU A 45 1.13 4.55 5.93
N GLU A 46 1.27 3.27 6.27
CA GLU A 46 2.24 2.36 5.68
C GLU A 46 1.47 1.22 5.01
N TYR A 47 1.63 1.06 3.70
CA TYR A 47 1.00 0.01 2.92
C TYR A 47 2.07 -0.89 2.31
N ARG A 48 1.99 -2.19 2.61
CA ARG A 48 2.87 -3.21 2.06
C ARG A 48 2.08 -4.12 1.16
N VAL A 49 2.51 -4.28 -0.08
CA VAL A 49 1.86 -5.14 -1.08
C VAL A 49 2.84 -6.21 -1.51
N GLN A 50 2.39 -7.46 -1.58
CA GLN A 50 3.20 -8.55 -2.10
C GLN A 50 3.47 -8.35 -3.59
N ALA A 51 4.73 -8.56 -4.02
CA ALA A 51 5.17 -8.42 -5.39
C ALA A 51 4.31 -9.24 -6.38
N LEU A 52 3.93 -10.47 -6.00
CA LEU A 52 3.03 -11.31 -6.80
C LEU A 52 1.69 -10.62 -7.11
N THR A 53 1.13 -9.88 -6.15
CA THR A 53 -0.13 -9.15 -6.35
C THR A 53 0.05 -8.03 -7.38
N VAL A 54 1.22 -7.40 -7.41
CA VAL A 54 1.57 -6.37 -8.41
C VAL A 54 1.80 -6.98 -9.78
N ILE A 55 2.50 -8.11 -9.84
CA ILE A 55 2.83 -8.84 -11.08
C ILE A 55 1.56 -9.31 -11.79
N ASP A 56 0.54 -9.73 -11.03
CA ASP A 56 -0.73 -10.20 -11.58
C ASP A 56 -1.65 -9.08 -12.08
N ILE A 57 -1.26 -7.79 -11.96
CA ILE A 57 -2.05 -6.66 -12.46
C ILE A 57 -2.02 -6.67 -14.01
N PRO A 58 -3.18 -6.85 -14.68
CA PRO A 58 -3.22 -6.91 -16.13
C PRO A 58 -2.75 -5.60 -16.77
N GLY A 59 -1.82 -5.70 -17.73
CA GLY A 59 -1.33 -4.55 -18.51
C GLY A 59 -0.17 -3.79 -17.87
N LEU A 60 0.21 -4.11 -16.64
CA LEU A 60 1.33 -3.44 -15.94
C LEU A 60 2.71 -3.87 -16.50
N GLY A 61 2.80 -5.08 -17.06
CA GLY A 61 4.04 -5.58 -17.69
C GLY A 61 5.18 -5.84 -16.71
N ALA A 62 4.88 -6.05 -15.43
CA ALA A 62 5.82 -6.48 -14.40
C ALA A 62 6.26 -7.94 -14.63
N ASP A 63 7.38 -8.34 -14.02
CA ASP A 63 8.00 -9.67 -14.15
C ASP A 63 8.56 -9.96 -15.56
N LEU A 64 9.50 -9.12 -16.02
CA LEU A 64 10.12 -9.24 -17.35
C LEU A 64 10.88 -10.56 -17.51
N ASN A 65 11.42 -11.08 -16.40
CA ASN A 65 12.26 -12.28 -16.39
C ASN A 65 11.51 -13.56 -15.99
N ARG A 66 10.23 -13.45 -15.62
CA ARG A 66 9.36 -14.58 -15.19
C ARG A 66 9.85 -15.29 -13.93
N ASP A 67 10.49 -14.55 -13.03
CA ASP A 67 11.05 -15.07 -11.77
C ASP A 67 10.11 -14.85 -10.58
N ARG A 68 8.95 -14.20 -10.80
CA ARG A 68 7.92 -13.92 -9.79
C ARG A 68 8.39 -13.00 -8.66
N ILE A 69 9.45 -12.25 -8.91
CA ILE A 69 9.97 -11.22 -8.00
C ILE A 69 9.77 -9.88 -8.71
N LEU A 70 9.57 -8.81 -7.92
CA LEU A 70 9.57 -7.47 -8.47
C LEU A 70 10.91 -6.81 -8.12
N SER A 71 11.79 -6.63 -9.10
CA SER A 71 13.02 -5.88 -8.85
C SER A 71 12.73 -4.39 -8.64
N GLY A 72 13.60 -3.69 -7.92
CA GLY A 72 13.47 -2.23 -7.76
C GLY A 72 13.46 -1.48 -9.10
N ALA A 73 14.20 -1.98 -10.10
CA ALA A 73 14.23 -1.40 -11.44
C ALA A 73 12.91 -1.58 -12.20
N GLU A 74 12.31 -2.77 -12.13
CA GLU A 74 10.98 -3.02 -12.70
C GLU A 74 9.91 -2.20 -12.00
N ALA A 75 9.93 -2.16 -10.66
CA ALA A 75 9.03 -1.33 -9.87
C ALA A 75 9.13 0.16 -10.27
N SER A 76 10.34 0.68 -10.49
CA SER A 76 10.53 2.07 -10.93
C SER A 76 9.97 2.32 -12.32
N MET A 77 10.11 1.35 -13.23
CA MET A 77 9.62 1.47 -14.60
C MET A 77 8.10 1.53 -14.67
N ILE A 78 7.41 0.74 -13.85
CA ILE A 78 5.94 0.64 -13.83
C ILE A 78 5.29 1.56 -12.79
N TRP A 79 6.09 2.34 -12.04
CA TRP A 79 5.61 3.11 -10.90
C TRP A 79 4.47 4.08 -11.24
N PRO A 80 4.49 4.85 -12.35
CA PRO A 80 3.41 5.79 -12.66
C PRO A 80 2.04 5.11 -12.74
N GLU A 81 1.94 4.01 -13.48
CA GLU A 81 0.71 3.25 -13.68
C GLU A 81 0.31 2.49 -12.42
N LEU A 82 1.29 1.91 -11.70
CA LEU A 82 1.05 1.20 -10.45
C LEU A 82 0.54 2.16 -9.37
N LYS A 83 1.15 3.33 -9.25
CA LYS A 83 0.74 4.38 -8.33
C LYS A 83 -0.71 4.77 -8.56
N GLU A 84 -1.09 5.06 -9.80
CA GLU A 84 -2.48 5.41 -10.15
C GLU A 84 -3.46 4.30 -9.75
N ALA A 85 -3.13 3.04 -10.03
CA ALA A 85 -3.97 1.90 -9.68
C ALA A 85 -4.13 1.74 -8.16
N LEU A 86 -3.08 1.98 -7.38
CA LEU A 86 -3.09 1.84 -5.92
C LEU A 86 -3.79 3.01 -5.22
N GLU A 87 -3.54 4.25 -5.66
CA GLU A 87 -4.18 5.45 -5.11
C GLU A 87 -5.68 5.49 -5.44
N GLY A 88 -6.05 5.12 -6.67
CA GLY A 88 -7.47 5.07 -7.08
C GLY A 88 -8.30 4.02 -6.36
N ALA A 89 -7.65 3.03 -5.73
CA ALA A 89 -8.30 1.95 -5.00
C ALA A 89 -8.34 2.17 -3.47
N LEU A 90 -7.66 3.20 -2.95
CA LEU A 90 -7.48 3.38 -1.52
C LEU A 90 -8.12 4.69 -1.04
N ILE A 91 -9.15 4.55 -0.20
CA ILE A 91 -9.80 5.67 0.48
C ILE A 91 -9.88 5.31 1.95
N LEU A 92 -9.43 6.23 2.81
CA LEU A 92 -9.60 6.15 4.25
C LEU A 92 -10.68 7.13 4.69
N GLU A 93 -11.59 6.65 5.54
CA GLU A 93 -12.65 7.45 6.15
C GLU A 93 -12.60 7.27 7.67
N PHE A 94 -12.48 8.37 8.41
CA PHE A 94 -12.47 8.40 9.88
C PHE A 94 -12.82 9.80 10.38
N ASP A 95 -13.62 9.93 11.45
CA ASP A 95 -13.96 11.19 12.12
C ASP A 95 -14.26 12.36 11.16
N ASP A 96 -15.21 12.13 10.23
CA ASP A 96 -15.62 13.07 9.17
C ASP A 96 -14.52 13.49 8.18
N LEU A 97 -13.34 12.86 8.23
CA LEU A 97 -12.27 13.02 7.28
C LEU A 97 -12.31 11.91 6.22
N THR A 98 -12.44 12.31 4.96
CA THR A 98 -12.14 11.46 3.81
C THR A 98 -10.73 11.78 3.30
N TRP A 99 -9.89 10.75 3.16
CA TRP A 99 -8.53 10.86 2.68
C TRP A 99 -8.25 9.84 1.59
N ALA A 100 -7.90 10.34 0.41
CA ALA A 100 -7.23 9.56 -0.64
C ALA A 100 -5.71 9.72 -0.46
N PRO A 101 -4.97 8.66 -0.08
CA PRO A 101 -3.53 8.68 0.04
C PRO A 101 -2.83 9.08 -1.26
N GLU A 102 -1.81 9.95 -1.15
CA GLU A 102 -0.88 10.22 -2.25
C GLU A 102 0.50 9.69 -1.87
N PHE A 103 1.00 8.72 -2.62
CA PHE A 103 2.30 8.08 -2.44
C PHE A 103 3.37 8.78 -3.28
N THR A 104 4.38 9.34 -2.63
CA THR A 104 5.47 10.05 -3.30
C THR A 104 6.54 9.13 -3.83
N ASP A 105 6.81 8.05 -3.12
CA ASP A 105 7.89 7.09 -3.34
C ASP A 105 7.45 5.69 -2.96
N PHE A 106 8.32 4.73 -3.26
CA PHE A 106 8.19 3.35 -2.84
C PHE A 106 9.56 2.80 -2.42
N ALA A 107 9.53 1.75 -1.62
CA ALA A 107 10.70 0.93 -1.32
C ALA A 107 10.40 -0.53 -1.60
N MET A 108 11.40 -1.28 -2.06
CA MET A 108 11.34 -2.74 -2.09
C MET A 108 12.00 -3.30 -0.82
N ASP A 109 11.50 -4.43 -0.32
CA ASP A 109 12.27 -5.21 0.64
C ASP A 109 13.50 -5.85 -0.02
N ASP A 110 14.47 -6.28 0.79
CA ASP A 110 15.74 -6.86 0.31
C ASP A 110 15.54 -8.12 -0.56
N GLY A 111 14.37 -8.76 -0.47
CA GLY A 111 14.02 -9.94 -1.25
C GLY A 111 13.19 -9.67 -2.51
N GLY A 112 12.80 -8.43 -2.78
CA GLY A 112 11.89 -8.08 -3.87
C GLY A 112 10.48 -8.69 -3.74
N ASN A 113 10.11 -9.11 -2.53
CA ASN A 113 8.84 -9.79 -2.24
C ASN A 113 7.73 -8.80 -1.87
N HIS A 114 8.09 -7.61 -1.38
CA HIS A 114 7.13 -6.61 -0.96
C HIS A 114 7.49 -5.22 -1.47
N LEU A 115 6.48 -4.56 -2.02
CA LEU A 115 6.48 -3.13 -2.27
C LEU A 115 5.93 -2.42 -1.03
N LEU A 116 6.67 -1.43 -0.55
CA LEU A 116 6.38 -0.65 0.64
C LEU A 116 6.11 0.80 0.25
N LEU A 117 4.93 1.29 0.65
CA LEU A 117 4.41 2.60 0.32
C LEU A 117 4.09 3.35 1.61
N ARG A 118 4.43 4.64 1.64
CA ARG A 118 4.17 5.48 2.81
C ARG A 118 3.57 6.80 2.38
N THR A 119 2.66 7.30 3.21
CA THR A 119 2.18 8.67 3.09
C THR A 119 1.81 9.24 4.44
N LYS A 120 1.75 10.56 4.52
CA LYS A 120 1.38 11.32 5.71
C LYS A 120 0.41 12.41 5.30
N ARG A 121 -0.62 12.60 6.11
CA ARG A 121 -1.50 13.77 6.05
C ARG A 121 -1.50 14.47 7.39
N ASP A 122 -1.19 15.76 7.38
CA ASP A 122 -1.33 16.59 8.57
C ASP A 122 -2.84 16.81 8.86
N ILE A 123 -3.24 16.71 10.11
CA ILE A 123 -4.59 17.00 10.59
C ILE A 123 -4.56 18.40 11.23
N PRO A 124 -5.43 19.33 10.81
CA PRO A 124 -5.53 20.62 11.48
C PRO A 124 -5.94 20.40 12.94
N ALA A 125 -5.23 21.05 13.88
CA ALA A 125 -5.68 21.10 15.26
C ALA A 125 -7.09 21.74 15.30
N THR A 126 -8.07 20.98 15.78
CA THR A 126 -9.44 21.45 16.03
C THR A 126 -9.50 22.48 17.15
#